data_AF-A0A7W1ZQU7-F1
#
_entry.id   AF-A0A7W1ZQU7-F1
#
_cell.length_a   1.000
_cell.length_b   1.000
_cell.length_c   1.000
_cell.angle_alpha   90.00
_cell.angle_beta   90.00
_cell.angle_gamma   90.00
#
_symmetry.space_group_name_H-M   'P 1'
#
loop_
_entity.id
_entity.type
_entity.pdbx_description
1 polymer ?
#
loop_
_entity_poly.entity_id
_entity_poly.type
_entity_poly.pdbx_seq_one_letter_code
_entity_poly.pdbx_strand_id
1 'polypeptide(L)'
;MNFTRTPGGLAEKWRFYRIPTLWVEGVTDIFFFEPLISDLECRIEPFHGNTNAKALIEALVKNDYPYVIVLDGDYQMLSGAQLSHNRLIVLNRYSFENYLWEKEPLNRACLRHGQNGERVDIIGAEFDRLTSQIEKLLRKAVEADVAARRCDSAPKVLPDRVEILLKRPDEPDLDPPRIASLVAPAKRSIPSKQLRSSKKDVALFLRERRLVDLLKGHLVFGMLRLLFTKVTRKLRGAKSIVPDDALIQLIADMVWRKSPSKDHRLLKRRVRRTVKDLLPHFAVITK
;
A
#
# COMPACT_ATOMS: atom_id res chain seq x y z
N MET A 1 -31.05 0.23 -14.84
CA MET A 1 -30.61 1.63 -15.03
C MET A 1 -29.14 1.76 -14.64
N ASN A 2 -28.28 2.19 -15.56
CA ASN A 2 -26.82 2.29 -15.39
C ASN A 2 -26.40 3.59 -14.70
N PHE A 3 -26.82 3.81 -13.45
CA PHE A 3 -26.38 4.95 -12.63
C PHE A 3 -24.88 4.91 -12.25
N THR A 4 -24.19 3.81 -12.57
CA THR A 4 -22.85 3.46 -12.06
C THR A 4 -21.67 3.89 -12.92
N ARG A 5 -21.89 4.59 -14.04
CA ARG A 5 -20.80 4.93 -14.99
C ARG A 5 -20.29 6.37 -14.91
N THR A 6 -20.88 7.23 -14.08
CA THR A 6 -20.41 8.62 -13.92
C THR A 6 -19.83 8.85 -12.52
N PRO A 7 -18.80 9.70 -12.36
CA PRO A 7 -18.23 10.00 -11.04
C PRO A 7 -19.27 10.53 -10.04
N GLY A 8 -20.24 11.32 -10.49
CA GLY A 8 -21.36 11.77 -9.66
C GLY A 8 -22.30 10.63 -9.23
N GLY A 9 -22.59 9.68 -10.12
CA GLY A 9 -23.37 8.50 -9.78
C GLY A 9 -22.69 7.60 -8.75
N LEU A 10 -21.35 7.49 -8.81
CA LEU A 10 -20.56 6.79 -7.80
C LEU A 10 -20.69 7.45 -6.43
N ALA A 11 -20.59 8.78 -6.38
CA ALA A 11 -20.70 9.55 -5.14
C ALA A 11 -22.08 9.46 -4.48
N GLU A 12 -23.15 9.20 -5.24
CA GLU A 12 -24.52 9.01 -4.73
C GLU A 12 -24.86 7.55 -4.42
N LYS A 13 -23.98 6.59 -4.75
CA LYS A 13 -24.25 5.15 -4.62
C LYS A 13 -24.60 4.72 -3.18
N TRP A 14 -24.11 5.48 -2.19
CA TRP A 14 -24.41 5.26 -0.77
C TRP A 14 -25.91 5.28 -0.45
N ARG A 15 -26.72 6.04 -1.20
CA ARG A 15 -28.19 6.12 -0.98
C ARG A 15 -28.90 4.80 -1.19
N PHE A 16 -28.30 3.91 -1.99
CA PHE A 16 -28.86 2.59 -2.28
C PHE A 16 -28.38 1.53 -1.27
N TYR A 17 -27.58 1.92 -0.28
CA TYR A 17 -26.96 1.00 0.66
C TYR A 17 -27.56 1.16 2.05
N ARG A 18 -27.73 0.03 2.74
CA ARG A 18 -28.26 -0.02 4.10
C ARG A 18 -27.17 -0.08 5.17
N ILE A 19 -25.90 -0.02 4.76
CA ILE A 19 -24.73 -0.10 5.65
C ILE A 19 -23.65 0.87 5.15
N PRO A 20 -22.75 1.36 6.02
CA PRO A 20 -21.63 2.20 5.64
C PRO A 20 -20.76 1.58 4.54
N THR A 21 -20.24 2.45 3.66
CA THR A 21 -19.27 2.08 2.62
C THR A 21 -17.87 2.59 2.95
N LEU A 22 -16.89 1.71 2.86
CA LEU A 22 -15.47 2.04 2.78
C LEU A 22 -15.03 2.03 1.31
N TRP A 23 -14.72 3.19 0.76
CA TRP A 23 -14.20 3.35 -0.59
C TRP A 23 -12.67 3.22 -0.58
N VAL A 24 -12.13 2.37 -1.46
CA VAL A 24 -10.69 2.10 -1.63
C VAL A 24 -10.29 2.29 -3.10
N GLU A 25 -8.99 2.38 -3.40
CA GLU A 25 -8.54 2.77 -4.73
C GLU A 25 -8.69 1.66 -5.77
N GLY A 26 -8.10 0.51 -5.46
CA GLY A 26 -8.06 -0.66 -6.32
C GLY A 26 -8.94 -1.81 -5.82
N VAL A 27 -9.16 -2.79 -6.70
CA VAL A 27 -9.81 -4.06 -6.33
C VAL A 27 -8.93 -4.85 -5.35
N THR A 28 -7.61 -4.79 -5.53
CA THR A 28 -6.61 -5.43 -4.68
C THR A 28 -6.66 -4.97 -3.22
N ASP A 29 -7.01 -3.70 -3.00
CA ASP A 29 -7.10 -3.07 -1.68
C ASP A 29 -8.20 -3.70 -0.83
N ILE A 30 -9.24 -4.26 -1.46
CA ILE A 30 -10.34 -4.93 -0.78
C ILE A 30 -9.79 -6.06 0.10
N PHE A 31 -8.92 -6.91 -0.45
CA PHE A 31 -8.30 -8.01 0.28
C PHE A 31 -7.42 -7.54 1.45
N PHE A 32 -6.86 -6.33 1.34
CA PHE A 32 -6.12 -5.75 2.45
C PHE A 32 -7.03 -5.22 3.55
N PHE A 33 -8.12 -4.52 3.23
CA PHE A 33 -9.00 -3.89 4.23
C PHE A 33 -10.10 -4.81 4.78
N GLU A 34 -10.47 -5.88 4.08
CA GLU A 34 -11.53 -6.80 4.51
C GLU A 34 -11.31 -7.36 5.93
N PRO A 35 -10.13 -7.90 6.31
CA PRO A 35 -9.94 -8.43 7.66
C PRO A 35 -10.01 -7.36 8.76
N LEU A 36 -9.86 -6.08 8.37
CA LEU A 36 -9.89 -4.96 9.30
C LEU A 36 -11.32 -4.58 9.69
N ILE A 37 -12.30 -4.82 8.83
CA ILE A 37 -13.71 -4.45 9.04
C ILE A 37 -14.70 -5.63 8.97
N SER A 38 -14.23 -6.87 8.84
CA SER A 38 -15.10 -8.05 8.64
C SER A 38 -16.10 -8.31 9.77
N ASP A 39 -15.84 -7.81 10.99
CA ASP A 39 -16.75 -7.87 12.15
C ASP A 39 -17.64 -6.60 12.27
N LEU A 40 -17.58 -5.70 11.30
CA LEU A 40 -18.41 -4.50 11.23
C LEU A 40 -19.42 -4.65 10.09
N GLU A 41 -20.64 -4.16 10.28
CA GLU A 41 -21.63 -4.05 9.21
C GLU A 41 -21.20 -2.96 8.22
N CYS A 42 -20.24 -3.26 7.35
CA CYS A 42 -19.66 -2.32 6.41
C CYS A 42 -19.27 -3.02 5.12
N ARG A 43 -19.53 -2.36 4.00
CA ARG A 43 -19.11 -2.83 2.66
C ARG A 43 -17.82 -2.14 2.23
N ILE A 44 -17.03 -2.80 1.39
CA ILE A 44 -15.87 -2.22 0.73
C ILE A 44 -16.12 -2.14 -0.76
N GLU A 45 -15.84 -0.99 -1.37
CA GLU A 45 -16.00 -0.78 -2.80
C GLU A 45 -14.77 -0.07 -3.37
N PRO A 46 -14.26 -0.51 -4.53
CA PRO A 46 -13.21 0.20 -5.23
C PRO A 46 -13.79 1.40 -6.00
N PHE A 47 -13.09 2.53 -6.02
CA PHE A 47 -13.47 3.69 -6.84
C PHE A 47 -12.80 3.72 -8.21
N HIS A 48 -11.80 2.88 -8.49
CA HIS A 48 -11.19 2.73 -9.83
C HIS A 48 -10.54 4.01 -10.39
N GLY A 49 -9.64 4.61 -9.61
CA GLY A 49 -8.75 5.66 -10.07
C GLY A 49 -9.18 7.10 -9.78
N ASN A 50 -8.31 8.03 -10.18
CA ASN A 50 -8.27 9.40 -9.67
C ASN A 50 -9.55 10.23 -9.95
N THR A 51 -10.15 10.11 -11.13
CA THR A 51 -11.38 10.88 -11.47
C THR A 51 -12.52 10.59 -10.50
N ASN A 52 -12.71 9.32 -10.17
CA ASN A 52 -13.74 8.88 -9.23
C ASN A 52 -13.38 9.22 -7.78
N ALA A 53 -12.10 9.12 -7.42
CA ALA A 53 -11.61 9.56 -6.12
C ALA A 53 -11.95 11.03 -5.86
N LYS A 54 -11.66 11.92 -6.82
CA LYS A 54 -11.97 13.35 -6.72
C LYS A 54 -13.46 13.60 -6.51
N ALA A 55 -14.32 12.97 -7.30
CA ALA A 55 -15.77 13.13 -7.17
C ALA A 55 -16.29 12.66 -5.80
N LEU A 56 -15.78 11.53 -5.28
CA LEU A 56 -16.11 11.07 -3.94
C LEU A 56 -15.64 12.06 -2.86
N ILE A 57 -14.41 12.57 -2.96
CA ILE A 57 -13.86 13.52 -1.98
C ILE A 57 -14.65 14.84 -2.01
N GLU A 58 -14.93 15.38 -3.19
CA GLU A 58 -15.72 16.61 -3.34
C GLU A 58 -17.12 16.44 -2.77
N ALA A 59 -17.79 15.32 -3.06
CA ALA A 59 -19.11 15.03 -2.53
C ALA A 59 -19.09 14.83 -1.01
N LEU A 60 -18.07 14.18 -0.47
CA LEU A 60 -17.86 14.00 0.97
C LEU A 60 -17.66 15.36 1.66
N VAL A 61 -16.78 16.22 1.14
CA VAL A 61 -16.49 17.53 1.72
C VAL A 61 -17.70 18.47 1.62
N LYS A 62 -18.43 18.43 0.51
CA LYS A 62 -19.57 19.33 0.28
C LYS A 62 -20.83 18.93 1.05
N ASN A 63 -21.09 17.63 1.17
CA ASN A 63 -22.39 17.13 1.66
C ASN A 63 -22.30 16.23 2.90
N ASP A 64 -21.10 16.00 3.45
CA ASP A 64 -20.84 15.10 4.58
C ASP A 64 -21.48 13.71 4.42
N TYR A 65 -21.39 13.14 3.22
CA TYR A 65 -22.00 11.84 2.92
C TYR A 65 -21.48 10.71 3.84
N PRO A 66 -22.33 9.73 4.18
CA PRO A 66 -22.05 8.75 5.23
C PRO A 66 -21.22 7.57 4.70
N TYR A 67 -20.04 7.86 4.16
CA TYR A 67 -19.05 6.87 3.76
C TYR A 67 -17.64 7.29 4.17
N VAL A 68 -16.71 6.33 4.11
CA VAL A 68 -15.28 6.53 4.36
C VAL A 68 -14.54 6.41 3.04
N ILE A 69 -13.51 7.23 2.83
CA ILE A 69 -12.59 7.09 1.70
C ILE A 69 -11.19 6.82 2.24
N VAL A 70 -10.53 5.78 1.73
CA VAL A 70 -9.10 5.55 1.95
C VAL A 70 -8.34 5.77 0.66
N LEU A 71 -7.26 6.54 0.73
CA LEU A 71 -6.35 6.82 -0.38
C LEU A 71 -4.93 6.36 -0.03
N ASP A 72 -4.21 5.92 -1.05
CA ASP A 72 -2.76 5.73 -0.97
C ASP A 72 -2.04 7.04 -0.60
N GLY A 73 -0.87 6.91 0.04
CA GLY A 73 -0.07 8.06 0.47
C GLY A 73 0.77 8.67 -0.64
N ASP A 74 1.09 7.88 -1.68
CA ASP A 74 1.97 8.22 -2.80
C ASP A 74 3.27 8.89 -2.33
N TYR A 75 3.50 10.16 -2.65
CA TYR A 75 4.53 11.00 -2.01
C TYR A 75 3.91 12.18 -1.26
N GLN A 76 2.58 12.21 -1.16
CA GLN A 76 1.86 13.23 -0.40
C GLN A 76 2.11 13.07 1.11
N MET A 77 2.42 11.86 1.60
CA MET A 77 2.81 11.68 3.00
C MET A 77 4.11 12.43 3.39
N LEU A 78 4.89 12.92 2.42
CA LEU A 78 6.06 13.77 2.67
C LEU A 78 5.70 15.25 2.90
N SER A 79 4.54 15.71 2.44
CA SER A 79 4.16 17.13 2.52
C SER A 79 3.44 17.49 3.83
N GLY A 80 2.97 16.51 4.59
CA GLY A 80 2.21 16.73 5.82
C GLY A 80 0.90 17.50 5.60
N ALA A 81 0.34 17.47 4.39
CA ALA A 81 -0.88 18.19 4.05
C ALA A 81 -2.03 17.79 4.98
N GLN A 82 -2.79 18.79 5.43
CA GLN A 82 -4.00 18.55 6.21
C GLN A 82 -5.07 17.92 5.34
N LEU A 83 -5.79 16.97 5.93
CA LEU A 83 -6.89 16.30 5.26
C LEU A 83 -8.11 17.21 5.22
N SER A 84 -8.80 17.22 4.08
CA SER A 84 -10.00 18.04 3.87
C SER A 84 -11.21 17.55 4.66
N HIS A 85 -11.19 16.31 5.17
CA HIS A 85 -12.33 15.70 5.86
C HIS A 85 -11.89 14.65 6.88
N ASN A 86 -12.64 14.46 7.97
CA ASN A 86 -12.34 13.46 9.01
C ASN A 86 -12.55 12.00 8.54
N ARG A 87 -13.49 11.78 7.61
CA ARG A 87 -13.78 10.49 6.94
C ARG A 87 -12.92 10.22 5.70
N LEU A 88 -12.01 11.13 5.36
CA LEU A 88 -10.94 10.91 4.39
C LEU A 88 -9.69 10.42 5.11
N ILE A 89 -9.19 9.26 4.74
CA ILE A 89 -8.01 8.62 5.35
C ILE A 89 -6.95 8.47 4.27
N VAL A 90 -5.83 9.18 4.42
CA VAL A 90 -4.66 8.99 3.56
C VAL A 90 -3.66 8.11 4.29
N LEU A 91 -3.10 7.12 3.60
CA LEU A 91 -2.09 6.23 4.16
C LEU A 91 -0.79 6.99 4.48
N ASN A 92 -0.11 6.56 5.54
CA ASN A 92 1.18 7.13 5.96
C ASN A 92 2.39 6.41 5.33
N ARG A 93 2.13 5.53 4.36
CA ARG A 93 3.09 4.84 3.50
C ARG A 93 2.66 5.04 2.05
N TYR A 94 3.55 4.77 1.10
CA TYR A 94 3.26 4.97 -0.33
C TYR A 94 1.91 4.35 -0.73
N SER A 95 1.68 3.08 -0.42
CA SER A 95 0.40 2.39 -0.63
C SER A 95 0.16 1.31 0.43
N PHE A 96 -0.94 0.56 0.31
CA PHE A 96 -1.25 -0.53 1.23
C PHE A 96 -0.23 -1.68 1.17
N GLU A 97 0.41 -1.95 0.03
CA GLU A 97 1.41 -3.02 -0.09
C GLU A 97 2.64 -2.77 0.79
N ASN A 98 2.95 -1.50 1.08
CA ASN A 98 3.98 -1.15 2.04
C ASN A 98 3.61 -1.57 3.47
N TYR A 99 2.31 -1.68 3.80
CA TYR A 99 1.84 -2.26 5.07
C TYR A 99 2.02 -3.78 5.13
N LEU A 100 2.17 -4.45 3.99
CA LEU A 100 2.47 -5.89 3.95
C LEU A 100 3.95 -6.20 4.22
N TRP A 101 4.85 -5.20 4.16
CA TRP A 101 6.28 -5.37 4.43
C TRP A 101 6.59 -5.50 5.93
N GLU A 102 6.21 -6.65 6.49
CA GLU A 102 6.43 -6.96 7.90
C GLU A 102 6.94 -8.40 8.05
N LYS A 103 8.08 -8.55 8.74
CA LYS A 103 8.79 -9.82 8.86
C LYS A 103 7.92 -10.92 9.46
N GLU A 104 7.31 -10.66 10.61
CA GLU A 104 6.55 -11.68 11.33
C GLU A 104 5.29 -12.15 10.56
N PRO A 105 4.47 -11.24 10.00
CA PRO A 105 3.34 -11.64 9.15
C PRO A 105 3.76 -12.46 7.92
N LEU A 106 4.83 -12.05 7.23
CA LEU A 106 5.34 -12.80 6.08
C LEU A 106 5.88 -14.18 6.51
N ASN A 107 6.57 -14.27 7.64
CA ASN A 107 7.07 -15.55 8.17
C ASN A 107 5.91 -16.53 8.39
N ARG A 108 4.82 -16.06 9.03
CA ARG A 108 3.62 -16.87 9.25
C ARG A 108 2.93 -17.26 7.96
N ALA A 109 2.83 -16.34 7.00
CA ALA A 109 2.28 -16.64 5.68
C ALA A 109 3.08 -17.77 5.00
N CYS A 110 4.40 -17.70 5.02
CA CYS A 110 5.29 -18.74 4.49
C CYS A 110 5.11 -20.08 5.22
N LEU A 111 5.05 -20.09 6.55
CA LEU A 111 4.85 -21.32 7.34
C LEU A 111 3.49 -21.97 7.06
N ARG A 112 2.42 -21.17 7.06
CA ARG A 112 1.05 -21.64 6.79
C ARG A 112 0.93 -22.23 5.38
N HIS A 113 1.47 -21.53 4.38
CA HIS A 113 1.47 -22.01 3.00
C HIS A 113 2.38 -23.22 2.79
N GLY A 114 3.51 -23.25 3.50
CA GLY A 114 4.45 -24.35 3.52
C GLY A 114 4.01 -25.55 4.37
N GLN A 115 2.84 -25.49 5.02
CA GLN A 115 2.32 -26.52 5.93
C GLN A 115 3.32 -26.93 7.03
N ASN A 116 4.08 -25.96 7.55
CA ASN A 116 5.07 -26.15 8.61
C ASN A 116 4.59 -25.53 9.93
N GLY A 117 5.12 -26.02 11.07
CA GLY A 117 4.73 -25.56 12.40
C GLY A 117 5.01 -24.08 12.67
N GLU A 118 4.22 -23.44 13.55
CA GLU A 118 4.13 -21.97 13.69
C GLU A 118 5.32 -21.27 14.38
N ARG A 119 6.36 -21.99 14.82
CA ARG A 119 7.36 -21.46 15.77
C ARG A 119 8.78 -21.26 15.22
N VAL A 120 9.01 -21.44 13.93
CA VAL A 120 10.36 -21.30 13.34
C VAL A 120 10.48 -20.00 12.55
N ASP A 121 11.56 -19.25 12.76
CA ASP A 121 11.91 -18.15 11.86
C ASP A 121 12.61 -18.71 10.61
N ILE A 122 11.90 -18.69 9.48
CA ILE A 122 12.35 -19.25 8.20
C ILE A 122 12.70 -18.17 7.18
N ILE A 123 12.32 -16.90 7.43
CA ILE A 123 12.57 -15.79 6.52
C ILE A 123 13.54 -14.75 7.08
N GLY A 124 13.77 -14.70 8.40
CA GLY A 124 14.32 -13.54 9.08
C GLY A 124 15.62 -13.03 8.49
N ALA A 125 16.60 -13.92 8.33
CA ALA A 125 17.90 -13.57 7.74
C ALA A 125 17.76 -13.02 6.30
N GLU A 126 16.90 -13.63 5.48
CA GLU A 126 16.70 -13.22 4.09
C GLU A 126 15.91 -11.90 4.00
N PHE A 127 14.92 -11.72 4.86
CA PHE A 127 14.13 -10.49 4.98
C PHE A 127 14.99 -9.30 5.40
N ASP A 128 15.86 -9.49 6.40
CA ASP A 128 16.78 -8.46 6.88
C ASP A 128 17.80 -8.10 5.82
N ARG A 129 18.41 -9.11 5.19
CA ARG A 129 19.34 -8.92 4.06
C ARG A 129 18.70 -8.13 2.93
N LEU A 130 17.48 -8.46 2.54
CA LEU A 130 16.74 -7.77 1.48
C LEU A 130 16.37 -6.33 1.89
N THR A 131 15.93 -6.13 3.13
CA THR A 131 15.63 -4.80 3.67
C THR A 131 16.88 -3.91 3.64
N SER A 132 18.02 -4.42 4.09
CA SER A 132 19.30 -3.69 4.01
C SER A 132 19.74 -3.40 2.58
N GLN A 133 19.51 -4.32 1.64
CA GLN A 133 19.78 -4.07 0.22
C GLN A 133 18.90 -2.96 -0.34
N ILE A 134 17.60 -2.97 -0.05
CA ILE A 134 16.67 -1.92 -0.45
C ILE A 134 17.17 -0.56 0.05
N GLU A 135 17.48 -0.46 1.35
CA GLU A 135 17.96 0.78 1.97
C GLU A 135 19.26 1.30 1.32
N LYS A 136 20.21 0.41 1.08
CA LYS A 136 21.52 0.78 0.51
C LYS A 136 21.43 1.15 -0.98
N LEU A 137 20.65 0.39 -1.76
CA LEU A 137 20.69 0.45 -3.23
C LEU A 137 19.61 1.35 -3.81
N LEU A 138 18.41 1.41 -3.21
CA LEU A 138 17.28 2.14 -3.78
C LEU A 138 17.12 3.56 -3.23
N ARG A 139 17.81 3.94 -2.15
CA ARG A 139 17.66 5.29 -1.56
C ARG A 139 17.85 6.41 -2.58
N LYS A 140 18.93 6.36 -3.35
CA LYS A 140 19.25 7.34 -4.40
C LYS A 140 18.24 7.36 -5.54
N ALA A 141 17.53 6.24 -5.77
CA ALA A 141 16.48 6.11 -6.77
C ALA A 141 15.19 6.75 -6.26
N VAL A 142 14.79 6.43 -5.01
CA VAL A 142 13.62 7.03 -4.33
C VAL A 142 13.76 8.55 -4.25
N GLU A 143 14.92 9.07 -3.83
CA GLU A 143 15.17 10.52 -3.79
C GLU A 143 14.97 11.19 -5.16
N ALA A 144 15.33 10.51 -6.24
CA ALA A 144 15.14 11.00 -7.60
C ALA A 144 13.69 10.85 -8.07
N ASP A 145 13.00 9.75 -7.74
CA ASP A 145 11.58 9.55 -8.09
C ASP A 145 10.69 10.59 -7.39
N VAL A 146 10.93 10.87 -6.10
CA VAL A 146 10.26 11.95 -5.35
C VAL A 146 10.49 13.31 -6.01
N ALA A 147 11.72 13.61 -6.45
CA ALA A 147 12.02 14.87 -7.12
C ALA A 147 11.37 14.97 -8.51
N ALA A 148 11.38 13.87 -9.26
CA ALA A 148 10.75 13.79 -10.58
C ALA A 148 9.26 14.08 -10.52
N ARG A 149 8.55 13.56 -9.51
CA ARG A 149 7.10 13.80 -9.31
C ARG A 149 6.74 15.25 -9.02
N ARG A 150 7.72 16.11 -8.70
CA ARG A 150 7.55 17.55 -8.48
C ARG A 150 7.86 18.39 -9.73
N CYS A 151 8.19 17.74 -10.84
CA CYS A 151 8.46 18.40 -12.11
C CYS A 151 7.21 18.28 -13.01
N ASP A 152 6.92 19.30 -13.81
CA ASP A 152 5.77 19.30 -14.73
C ASP A 152 5.82 18.13 -15.72
N SER A 153 7.03 17.82 -16.21
CA SER A 153 7.34 16.62 -17.00
C SER A 153 8.11 15.64 -16.14
N ALA A 154 7.40 14.85 -15.32
CA ALA A 154 8.03 13.89 -14.41
C ALA A 154 8.77 12.77 -15.17
N PRO A 155 10.12 12.73 -15.20
CA PRO A 155 10.83 11.61 -15.80
C PRO A 155 10.52 10.33 -15.01
N LYS A 156 10.36 9.21 -15.71
CA LYS A 156 10.23 7.91 -15.04
C LYS A 156 11.59 7.54 -14.41
N VAL A 157 11.64 7.38 -13.09
CA VAL A 157 12.86 6.99 -12.37
C VAL A 157 12.78 5.54 -11.93
N LEU A 158 11.78 5.22 -11.09
CA LEU A 158 11.53 3.84 -10.67
C LEU A 158 10.58 3.15 -11.65
N PRO A 159 10.90 1.92 -12.10
CA PRO A 159 10.03 1.16 -12.98
C PRO A 159 8.76 0.71 -12.27
N ASP A 160 7.78 0.25 -13.05
CA ASP A 160 6.57 -0.36 -12.50
C ASP A 160 6.67 -1.88 -12.29
N ARG A 161 7.73 -2.50 -12.82
CA ARG A 161 8.00 -3.93 -12.69
C ARG A 161 9.26 -4.16 -11.88
N VAL A 162 9.18 -5.01 -10.85
CA VAL A 162 10.30 -5.30 -9.95
C VAL A 162 11.44 -5.99 -10.70
N GLU A 163 11.15 -6.79 -11.72
CA GLU A 163 12.11 -7.58 -12.49
C GLU A 163 13.17 -6.72 -13.18
N ILE A 164 12.85 -5.46 -13.44
CA ILE A 164 13.76 -4.46 -14.02
C ILE A 164 14.84 -4.02 -13.00
N LEU A 165 14.67 -4.30 -11.71
CA LEU A 165 15.62 -3.96 -10.65
C LEU A 165 16.47 -5.16 -10.18
N LEU A 166 16.13 -6.37 -10.61
CA LEU A 166 16.72 -7.61 -10.08
C LEU A 166 17.92 -8.08 -10.90
N LYS A 167 18.83 -8.80 -10.23
CA LYS A 167 19.92 -9.54 -10.89
C LYS A 167 19.37 -10.67 -11.74
N ARG A 168 18.34 -11.35 -11.23
CA ARG A 168 17.61 -12.43 -11.88
C ARG A 168 16.11 -12.22 -11.69
N PRO A 169 15.26 -12.47 -12.70
CA PRO A 169 13.82 -12.19 -12.60
C PRO A 169 13.08 -12.95 -11.48
N ASP A 170 13.61 -14.09 -11.05
CA ASP A 170 12.98 -15.02 -10.10
C ASP A 170 13.61 -14.99 -8.70
N GLU A 171 14.57 -14.10 -8.45
CA GLU A 171 15.24 -13.95 -7.16
C GLU A 171 15.08 -12.51 -6.64
N PRO A 172 14.90 -12.29 -5.33
CA PRO A 172 14.70 -10.95 -4.77
C PRO A 172 15.97 -10.08 -4.76
N ASP A 173 17.08 -10.55 -5.33
CA ASP A 173 18.36 -9.87 -5.28
C ASP A 173 18.44 -8.70 -6.26
N LEU A 174 18.73 -7.50 -5.73
CA LEU A 174 18.81 -6.25 -6.50
C LEU A 174 20.12 -6.16 -7.28
N ASP A 175 20.07 -5.60 -8.50
CA ASP A 175 21.21 -5.41 -9.41
C ASP A 175 21.74 -3.96 -9.34
N PRO A 176 22.85 -3.68 -8.64
CA PRO A 176 23.33 -2.31 -8.46
C PRO A 176 23.70 -1.60 -9.78
N PRO A 177 24.44 -2.22 -10.72
CA PRO A 177 24.65 -1.65 -12.05
C PRO A 177 23.36 -1.25 -12.78
N ARG A 178 22.33 -2.11 -12.74
CA ARG A 178 21.05 -1.85 -13.40
C ARG A 178 20.27 -0.73 -12.73
N ILE A 179 20.24 -0.68 -11.41
CA ILE A 179 19.64 0.43 -10.67
C ILE A 179 20.36 1.75 -11.00
N ALA A 180 21.69 1.74 -11.03
CA ALA A 180 22.47 2.93 -11.34
C ALA A 180 22.20 3.45 -12.76
N SER A 181 22.08 2.56 -13.75
CA SER A 181 21.80 2.93 -15.14
C SER A 181 20.39 3.49 -15.35
N LEU A 182 19.40 3.03 -14.58
CA LEU A 182 18.04 3.59 -14.60
C LEU A 182 17.98 5.00 -13.99
N VAL A 183 18.71 5.22 -12.90
CA VAL A 183 18.63 6.46 -12.11
C VAL A 183 19.47 7.58 -12.73
N ALA A 184 20.58 7.26 -13.38
CA ALA A 184 21.51 8.27 -13.89
C ALA A 184 20.91 9.23 -14.94
N PRO A 185 20.14 8.78 -15.95
CA PRO A 185 19.50 9.67 -16.91
C PRO A 185 18.49 10.61 -16.26
N ALA A 186 17.62 10.09 -15.39
CA ALA A 186 16.62 10.90 -14.68
C ALA A 186 17.26 11.98 -13.82
N LYS A 187 18.36 11.68 -13.13
CA LYS A 187 19.07 12.68 -12.31
C LYS A 187 19.64 13.84 -13.13
N ARG A 188 19.95 13.63 -14.41
CA ARG A 188 20.44 14.70 -15.29
C ARG A 188 19.31 15.62 -15.76
N SER A 189 18.08 15.12 -15.87
CA SER A 189 16.92 15.90 -16.30
C SER A 189 16.19 16.60 -15.14
N ILE A 190 16.32 16.12 -13.90
CA ILE A 190 15.68 16.74 -12.74
C ILE A 190 16.49 17.96 -12.27
N PRO A 191 15.88 19.14 -12.06
CA PRO A 191 16.64 20.30 -11.63
C PRO A 191 17.19 20.14 -10.19
N SER A 192 18.37 20.73 -9.97
CA SER A 192 19.15 20.50 -8.74
C SER A 192 18.44 20.96 -7.46
N LYS A 193 17.52 21.92 -7.55
CA LYS A 193 16.71 22.40 -6.42
C LYS A 193 15.74 21.33 -5.94
N GLN A 194 15.05 20.66 -6.87
CA GLN A 194 14.10 19.58 -6.62
C GLN A 194 14.81 18.37 -6.01
N LEU A 195 15.98 17.99 -6.55
CA LEU A 195 16.81 16.91 -5.98
C LEU A 195 17.30 17.23 -4.56
N ARG A 196 17.67 18.48 -4.29
CA ARG A 196 18.10 18.90 -2.94
C ARG A 196 16.94 18.88 -1.94
N SER A 197 15.76 19.34 -2.35
CA SER A 197 14.55 19.29 -1.53
C SER A 197 14.11 17.85 -1.26
N SER A 198 14.03 16.99 -2.28
CA SER A 198 13.62 15.60 -2.08
C SER A 198 14.54 14.84 -1.14
N LYS A 199 15.87 15.05 -1.24
CA LYS A 199 16.85 14.48 -0.30
C LYS A 199 16.57 14.86 1.15
N LYS A 200 16.21 16.13 1.41
CA LYS A 200 15.87 16.60 2.76
C LYS A 200 14.61 15.93 3.27
N ASP A 201 13.57 15.87 2.44
CA ASP A 201 12.28 15.30 2.83
C ASP A 201 12.37 13.80 3.07
N VAL A 202 13.08 13.07 2.19
CA VAL A 202 13.37 11.64 2.37
C VAL A 202 14.21 11.43 3.65
N ALA A 203 15.25 12.24 3.87
CA ALA A 203 16.06 12.10 5.08
C ALA A 203 15.27 12.37 6.37
N LEU A 204 14.33 13.33 6.35
CA LEU A 204 13.44 13.62 7.47
C LEU A 204 12.48 12.45 7.72
N PHE A 205 11.83 11.94 6.67
CA PHE A 205 10.93 10.79 6.76
C PHE A 205 11.62 9.56 7.35
N LEU A 206 12.85 9.27 6.90
CA LEU A 206 13.64 8.11 7.35
C LEU A 206 14.11 8.20 8.82
N ARG A 207 13.88 9.32 9.52
CA ARG A 207 14.14 9.39 10.98
C ARG A 207 13.15 8.56 11.78
N GLU A 208 11.93 8.38 11.27
CA GLU A 208 10.84 7.71 11.97
C GLU A 208 10.29 6.49 11.21
N ARG A 209 10.71 6.31 9.96
CA ARG A 209 10.14 5.37 8.99
C ARG A 209 11.23 4.65 8.20
N ARG A 210 10.85 3.60 7.46
CA ARG A 210 11.77 2.79 6.65
C ARG A 210 11.74 3.26 5.20
N LEU A 211 12.81 3.02 4.45
CA LEU A 211 12.84 3.36 3.02
C LEU A 211 11.76 2.60 2.23
N VAL A 212 11.48 1.36 2.61
CA VAL A 212 10.44 0.56 1.97
C VAL A 212 9.06 1.24 2.03
N ASP A 213 8.80 2.07 3.04
CA ASP A 213 7.51 2.78 3.18
C ASP A 213 7.35 3.93 2.14
N LEU A 214 8.41 4.25 1.37
CA LEU A 214 8.42 5.22 0.26
C LEU A 214 8.47 4.56 -1.13
N LEU A 215 8.63 3.25 -1.22
CA LEU A 215 8.68 2.56 -2.51
C LEU A 215 7.28 2.38 -3.09
N LYS A 216 7.16 2.45 -4.41
CA LYS A 216 5.92 2.14 -5.11
C LYS A 216 5.39 0.76 -4.70
N GLY A 217 4.09 0.65 -4.43
CA GLY A 217 3.44 -0.56 -3.90
C GLY A 217 3.77 -1.84 -4.65
N HIS A 218 3.63 -1.82 -5.99
CA HIS A 218 3.92 -2.96 -6.85
C HIS A 218 5.38 -3.43 -6.79
N LEU A 219 6.35 -2.55 -6.49
CA LEU A 219 7.75 -2.96 -6.30
C LEU A 219 7.89 -3.71 -4.98
N VAL A 220 7.27 -3.19 -3.91
CA VAL A 220 7.26 -3.83 -2.59
C VAL A 220 6.61 -5.20 -2.66
N PHE A 221 5.41 -5.28 -3.26
CA PHE A 221 4.69 -6.54 -3.40
C PHE A 221 5.43 -7.53 -4.31
N GLY A 222 6.03 -7.06 -5.41
CA GLY A 222 6.88 -7.88 -6.26
C GLY A 222 8.05 -8.52 -5.47
N MET A 223 8.72 -7.76 -4.61
CA MET A 223 9.79 -8.29 -3.75
C MET A 223 9.25 -9.27 -2.69
N LEU A 224 8.08 -8.98 -2.07
CA LEU A 224 7.42 -9.90 -1.13
C LEU A 224 7.07 -11.23 -1.80
N ARG A 225 6.50 -11.19 -3.00
CA ARG A 225 6.13 -12.38 -3.79
C ARG A 225 7.35 -13.24 -4.11
N LEU A 226 8.46 -12.64 -4.50
CA LEU A 226 9.70 -13.35 -4.78
C LEU A 226 10.29 -13.99 -3.53
N LEU A 227 10.33 -13.26 -2.42
CA LEU A 227 10.78 -13.78 -1.12
C LEU A 227 9.90 -14.94 -0.65
N PHE A 228 8.58 -14.76 -0.67
CA PHE A 228 7.60 -15.79 -0.33
C PHE A 228 7.78 -17.05 -1.19
N THR A 229 7.88 -16.89 -2.51
CA THR A 229 8.05 -18.01 -3.45
C THR A 229 9.37 -18.75 -3.20
N LYS A 230 10.47 -18.01 -2.99
CA LYS A 230 11.80 -18.59 -2.72
C LYS A 230 11.78 -19.44 -1.45
N VAL A 231 11.21 -18.90 -0.37
CA VAL A 231 11.16 -19.58 0.93
C VAL A 231 10.20 -20.77 0.90
N THR A 232 8.99 -20.60 0.39
CA THR A 232 7.99 -21.69 0.35
C THR A 232 8.41 -22.82 -0.58
N ARG A 233 9.12 -22.53 -1.68
CA ARG A 233 9.77 -23.55 -2.54
C ARG A 233 10.80 -24.37 -1.75
N LYS A 234 11.62 -23.72 -0.91
CA LYS A 234 12.61 -24.41 -0.07
C LYS A 234 11.94 -25.33 0.95
N LEU A 235 10.81 -24.91 1.53
CA LEU A 235 10.07 -25.71 2.51
C LEU A 235 9.36 -26.92 1.88
N ARG A 236 8.72 -26.73 0.72
CA ARG A 236 7.89 -27.76 0.09
C ARG A 236 8.65 -28.67 -0.87
N GLY A 237 9.86 -28.29 -1.27
CA GLY A 237 10.62 -28.97 -2.33
C GLY A 237 10.08 -28.75 -3.75
N ALA A 238 8.98 -28.00 -3.91
CA ALA A 238 8.34 -27.71 -5.19
C ALA A 238 7.88 -26.26 -5.29
N LYS A 239 7.83 -25.72 -6.51
CA LYS A 239 7.31 -24.37 -6.76
C LYS A 239 5.80 -24.37 -6.55
N SER A 240 5.33 -23.53 -5.62
CA SER A 240 3.90 -23.24 -5.49
C SER A 240 3.58 -21.91 -6.13
N ILE A 241 2.49 -21.87 -6.89
CA ILE A 241 1.94 -20.63 -7.44
C ILE A 241 0.78 -20.22 -6.53
N VAL A 242 0.85 -18.98 -6.01
CA VAL A 242 -0.24 -18.36 -5.25
C VAL A 242 -0.66 -17.12 -6.04
N PRO A 243 -1.95 -16.98 -6.41
CA PRO A 243 -2.44 -15.75 -7.04
C PRO A 243 -2.13 -14.53 -6.17
N ASP A 244 -1.88 -13.39 -6.82
CA ASP A 244 -1.48 -12.16 -6.13
C ASP A 244 -2.50 -11.74 -5.06
N ASP A 245 -3.79 -11.74 -5.39
CA ASP A 245 -4.88 -11.44 -4.45
C ASP A 245 -4.90 -12.39 -3.24
N ALA A 246 -4.67 -13.69 -3.47
CA ALA A 246 -4.62 -14.68 -2.40
C ALA A 246 -3.40 -14.48 -1.49
N LEU A 247 -2.26 -14.05 -2.04
CA LEU A 247 -1.07 -13.72 -1.27
C LEU A 247 -1.28 -12.43 -0.46
N ILE A 248 -1.90 -11.40 -1.06
CA ILE A 248 -2.29 -10.16 -0.36
C ILE A 248 -3.17 -10.51 0.83
N GLN A 249 -4.27 -11.24 0.61
CA GLN A 249 -5.18 -11.67 1.66
C GLN A 249 -4.47 -12.43 2.78
N LEU A 250 -3.64 -13.42 2.40
CA LEU A 250 -2.91 -14.26 3.36
C LEU A 250 -1.99 -13.43 4.27
N ILE A 251 -1.26 -12.46 3.71
CA ILE A 251 -0.37 -11.59 4.50
C ILE A 251 -1.19 -10.58 5.29
N ALA A 252 -2.25 -9.98 4.70
CA ALA A 252 -3.13 -9.01 5.35
C ALA A 252 -3.78 -9.59 6.61
N ASP A 253 -4.29 -10.83 6.55
CA ASP A 253 -4.83 -11.53 7.72
C ASP A 253 -3.82 -11.58 8.88
N MET A 254 -2.55 -11.90 8.57
CA MET A 254 -1.49 -11.99 9.57
C MET A 254 -1.12 -10.61 10.12
N VAL A 255 -1.03 -9.60 9.24
CA VAL A 255 -0.79 -8.21 9.61
C VAL A 255 -1.86 -7.70 10.56
N TRP A 256 -3.15 -7.91 10.28
CA TRP A 256 -4.23 -7.36 11.08
C TRP A 256 -4.52 -8.09 12.37
N ARG A 257 -4.19 -9.39 12.43
CA ARG A 257 -4.26 -10.19 13.66
C ARG A 257 -3.28 -9.69 14.72
N LYS A 258 -2.08 -9.28 14.32
CA LYS A 258 -1.01 -8.85 15.26
C LYS A 258 -0.83 -7.34 15.33
N SER A 259 -1.18 -6.61 14.27
CA SER A 259 -0.96 -5.16 14.14
C SER A 259 0.48 -4.77 14.51
N PRO A 260 1.47 -5.24 13.74
CA PRO A 260 2.87 -5.38 14.18
C PRO A 260 3.54 -4.03 14.50
N SER A 261 3.11 -2.93 13.89
CA SER A 261 3.66 -1.60 14.14
C SER A 261 2.64 -0.61 14.70
N LYS A 262 3.13 0.54 15.20
CA LYS A 262 2.28 1.67 15.61
C LYS A 262 1.37 2.13 14.48
N ASP A 263 1.83 2.13 13.23
CA ASP A 263 1.01 2.54 12.08
C ASP A 263 -0.13 1.59 11.80
N HIS A 264 0.10 0.28 11.92
CA HIS A 264 -0.97 -0.71 11.77
C HIS A 264 -2.05 -0.47 12.82
N ARG A 265 -1.66 -0.28 14.08
CA ARG A 265 -2.61 0.00 15.17
C ARG A 265 -3.36 1.30 14.94
N LEU A 266 -2.68 2.36 14.49
CA LEU A 266 -3.30 3.65 14.20
C LEU A 266 -4.27 3.56 13.02
N LEU A 267 -3.87 2.94 11.92
CA LEU A 267 -4.72 2.76 10.74
C LEU A 267 -5.94 1.90 11.07
N LYS A 268 -5.75 0.75 11.74
CA LYS A 268 -6.83 -0.11 12.24
C LYS A 268 -7.81 0.65 13.13
N ARG A 269 -7.30 1.39 14.12
CA ARG A 269 -8.14 2.19 15.01
C ARG A 269 -8.89 3.28 14.23
N ARG A 270 -8.21 3.97 13.32
CA ARG A 270 -8.79 5.08 12.55
C ARG A 270 -9.92 4.60 11.66
N VAL A 271 -9.66 3.62 10.78
CA VAL A 271 -10.68 3.09 9.87
C VAL A 271 -11.86 2.52 10.65
N ARG A 272 -11.62 1.68 11.66
CA ARG A 272 -12.71 1.08 12.45
C ARG A 272 -13.53 2.13 13.20
N ARG A 273 -12.89 3.15 13.78
CA ARG A 273 -13.61 4.24 14.46
C ARG A 273 -14.48 4.99 13.47
N THR A 274 -13.91 5.44 12.35
CA THR A 274 -14.65 6.18 11.32
C THR A 274 -15.83 5.37 10.77
N VAL A 275 -15.67 4.06 10.56
CA VAL A 275 -16.78 3.18 10.14
C VAL A 275 -17.84 3.05 11.25
N LYS A 276 -17.45 2.85 12.51
CA LYS A 276 -18.39 2.75 13.64
C LYS A 276 -19.18 4.03 13.85
N ASP A 277 -18.54 5.18 13.68
CA ASP A 277 -19.20 6.49 13.80
C ASP A 277 -20.28 6.67 12.73
N LEU A 278 -20.22 5.93 11.62
CA LEU A 278 -21.23 5.95 10.57
C LEU A 278 -22.43 5.03 10.83
N LEU A 279 -22.29 3.97 11.63
CA LEU A 279 -23.36 2.98 11.84
C LEU A 279 -24.71 3.59 12.27
N PRO A 280 -24.77 4.61 13.16
CA PRO A 280 -26.04 5.24 13.54
C PRO A 280 -26.79 5.89 12.36
N HIS A 281 -26.09 6.31 11.30
CA HIS A 281 -26.70 6.90 10.10
C HIS A 281 -27.43 5.87 9.23
N PHE A 282 -27.19 4.58 9.48
CA PHE A 282 -27.75 3.47 8.73
C PHE A 282 -28.62 2.55 9.60
N ALA A 283 -28.91 2.94 10.84
CA ALA A 283 -29.78 2.18 11.73
C ALA A 283 -31.14 1.95 11.05
N VAL A 284 -31.35 0.71 10.62
CA VAL A 284 -32.63 0.23 10.12
C VAL A 284 -33.59 0.28 11.29
N ILE A 285 -34.71 0.98 11.13
CA ILE A 285 -35.89 0.80 11.99
C ILE A 285 -36.22 -0.69 11.90
N THR A 286 -35.80 -1.47 12.90
CA THR A 286 -36.24 -2.85 13.09
C THR A 286 -37.74 -2.79 13.34
N LYS A 287 -38.52 -3.09 12.30
CA LYS A 287 -39.91 -3.50 12.44
C LYS A 287 -39.95 -5.00 12.61
#